data_AF-A0A6A5QG01-F1
#
_entry.id   AF-A0A6A5QG01-F1
#
_cell.length_a   1.000
_cell.length_b   1.000
_cell.length_c   1.000
_cell.angle_alpha   90.00
_cell.angle_beta   90.00
_cell.angle_gamma   90.00
#
_symmetry.space_group_name_H-M   'P 1'
#
loop_
_entity.id
_entity.type
_entity.pdbx_description
1 polymer ?
#
loop_
_entity_poly.entity_id
_entity_poly.type
_entity_poly.pdbx_seq_one_letter_code
_entity_poly.pdbx_strand_id
1 'polypeptide(L)'
;MKCLSGRKLDDGLAKSIPRQYHIKAARQLANVFAELQFLTFSRIGRLWRGEAVDQPVEIIPMEWHHSPGPLDTSLQYLYNQRQGDNREIFALHSNNADSLTACWVLKTALAHTVIEDRARGPIPLCHLDLHFGNLLFDDDYNLTGVI
;
A
#
# COMPACT_ATOMS: atom_id res chain seq x y z
N MET A 1 21.52 2.87 -5.07
CA MET A 1 21.07 2.47 -3.72
C MET A 1 22.10 1.56 -3.08
N LYS A 2 22.35 1.67 -1.77
CA LYS A 2 23.16 0.69 -1.02
C LYS A 2 22.27 -0.50 -0.63
N CYS A 3 22.82 -1.71 -0.68
CA CYS A 3 22.11 -2.90 -0.23
C CYS A 3 21.85 -2.82 1.29
N LEU A 4 20.60 -3.03 1.72
CA LEU A 4 20.25 -3.12 3.13
C LEU A 4 20.63 -4.50 3.67
N SER A 5 21.20 -4.55 4.86
CA SER A 5 21.54 -5.80 5.55
C SER A 5 20.31 -6.48 6.13
N GLY A 6 20.33 -7.81 6.14
CA GLY A 6 19.28 -8.65 6.71
C GLY A 6 18.81 -9.69 5.70
N ARG A 7 17.89 -10.56 6.14
CA ARG A 7 17.27 -11.60 5.33
C ARG A 7 15.77 -11.40 5.25
N LYS A 8 15.20 -11.76 4.10
CA LYS A 8 13.76 -12.00 3.98
C LYS A 8 13.40 -13.28 4.71
N LEU A 9 12.14 -13.40 5.12
CA LEU A 9 11.59 -14.64 5.67
C LEU A 9 10.80 -15.38 4.59
N ASP A 10 10.89 -16.71 4.60
CA ASP A 10 10.34 -17.56 3.53
C ASP A 10 8.82 -17.79 3.62
N ASP A 11 8.23 -17.55 4.79
CA ASP A 11 6.79 -17.68 5.06
C ASP A 11 6.34 -16.55 6.02
N GLY A 12 5.04 -16.49 6.32
CA GLY A 12 4.45 -15.51 7.21
C GLY A 12 5.16 -15.41 8.56
N LEU A 13 5.22 -14.19 9.12
CA LEU A 13 6.01 -13.84 10.30
C LEU A 13 5.78 -14.78 11.49
N ALA A 14 4.53 -15.18 11.74
CA ALA A 14 4.19 -16.06 12.86
C ALA A 14 4.80 -17.47 12.75
N LYS A 15 5.03 -17.96 11.53
CA LYS A 15 5.66 -19.26 11.26
C LYS A 15 7.18 -19.18 11.21
N SER A 16 7.71 -18.10 10.64
CA SER A 16 9.14 -17.92 10.39
C SER A 16 9.91 -17.40 11.61
N ILE A 17 9.25 -16.67 12.51
CA ILE A 17 9.87 -16.08 13.71
C ILE A 17 9.64 -17.02 14.91
N PRO A 18 10.69 -17.39 15.67
CA PRO A 18 10.53 -18.13 16.91
C PRO A 18 9.65 -17.39 17.92
N ARG A 19 8.83 -18.14 18.67
CA ARG A 19 7.81 -17.60 19.57
C ARG A 19 8.34 -16.56 20.57
N GLN A 20 9.56 -16.74 21.06
CA GLN A 20 10.21 -15.81 22.00
C GLN A 20 10.43 -14.40 21.41
N TYR A 21 10.48 -14.25 20.09
CA TYR A 21 10.67 -12.96 19.41
C TYR A 21 9.37 -12.35 18.88
N HIS A 22 8.22 -13.04 18.96
CA HIS A 22 6.95 -12.57 18.37
C HIS A 22 6.54 -11.18 18.88
N ILE A 23 6.59 -10.96 20.21
CA ILE A 23 6.23 -9.66 20.79
C ILE A 23 7.18 -8.56 20.31
N LYS A 24 8.48 -8.87 20.19
CA LYS A 24 9.49 -7.93 19.72
C LYS A 24 9.23 -7.54 18.27
N ALA A 25 9.07 -8.52 17.39
CA ALA A 25 8.82 -8.29 15.96
C ALA A 25 7.49 -7.55 15.73
N ALA A 26 6.42 -7.94 16.45
CA ALA A 26 5.13 -7.27 16.38
C ALA A 26 5.23 -5.79 16.80
N ARG A 27 5.98 -5.49 17.87
CA ARG A 27 6.22 -4.11 18.31
C ARG A 27 7.00 -3.30 17.28
N GLN A 28 8.05 -3.88 16.70
CA GLN A 28 8.83 -3.20 15.64
C GLN A 28 7.98 -2.90 14.41
N LEU A 29 7.15 -3.86 13.98
CA LEU A 29 6.23 -3.65 12.86
C LEU A 29 5.17 -2.58 13.19
N ALA A 30 4.61 -2.60 14.41
CA ALA A 30 3.68 -1.57 14.86
C ALA A 30 4.32 -0.17 14.87
N ASN A 31 5.60 -0.05 15.24
CA ASN A 31 6.33 1.21 15.16
C ASN A 31 6.45 1.71 13.72
N VAL A 32 6.77 0.83 12.75
CA VAL A 32 6.79 1.19 11.33
C VAL A 32 5.43 1.73 10.88
N PHE A 33 4.34 1.05 11.21
CA PHE A 33 2.99 1.53 10.89
C PHE A 33 2.70 2.91 11.50
N ALA A 34 3.07 3.11 12.76
CA ALA A 34 2.86 4.38 13.44
C ALA A 34 3.67 5.51 12.78
N GLU A 35 4.95 5.28 12.51
CA GLU A 35 5.84 6.26 11.86
C GLU A 35 5.34 6.66 10.46
N LEU A 36 4.90 5.69 9.65
CA LEU A 36 4.29 5.97 8.35
C LEU A 36 2.99 6.78 8.49
N GLN A 37 2.15 6.45 9.47
CA GLN A 37 0.89 7.16 9.69
C GLN A 37 1.07 8.60 10.19
N PHE A 38 2.18 8.91 10.86
CA PHE A 38 2.50 10.29 11.28
C PHE A 38 2.92 11.20 10.12
N LEU A 39 3.34 10.63 8.98
CA LEU A 39 3.63 11.39 7.77
C LEU A 39 2.36 11.52 6.96
N THR A 40 1.77 12.71 6.90
CA THR A 40 0.50 12.93 6.20
C THR A 40 0.63 13.94 5.07
N PHE A 41 -0.08 13.70 3.98
CA PHE A 41 -0.03 14.49 2.75
C PHE A 41 -1.42 15.00 2.36
N SER A 42 -1.47 16.11 1.63
CA SER A 42 -2.74 16.71 1.19
C SER A 42 -3.41 15.97 0.03
N ARG A 43 -2.64 15.16 -0.72
CA ARG A 43 -3.08 14.44 -1.92
C ARG A 43 -2.43 13.06 -1.99
N ILE A 44 -3.04 12.16 -2.75
CA ILE A 44 -2.53 10.82 -3.06
C ILE A 44 -1.69 10.89 -4.33
N GLY A 45 -0.44 10.46 -4.26
CA GLY A 45 0.47 10.36 -5.39
C GLY A 45 1.78 9.69 -4.98
N ARG A 46 2.78 9.71 -5.87
CA ARG A 46 4.15 9.30 -5.52
C ARG A 46 4.89 10.47 -4.90
N LEU A 47 5.79 10.19 -3.97
CA LEU A 47 6.70 11.20 -3.43
C LEU A 47 7.95 11.29 -4.32
N TRP A 48 8.30 12.50 -4.71
CA TRP A 48 9.49 12.83 -5.49
C TRP A 48 10.31 13.91 -4.78
N ARG A 49 11.63 13.83 -4.88
CA ARG A 49 12.53 14.79 -4.21
C ARG A 49 13.64 15.30 -5.14
N GLY A 50 13.40 15.28 -6.44
CA GLY A 50 14.42 15.56 -7.44
C GLY A 50 15.44 14.42 -7.58
N GLU A 51 16.24 14.48 -8.64
CA GLU A 51 17.26 13.48 -8.94
C GLU A 51 18.35 13.41 -7.85
N ALA A 52 18.69 14.55 -7.25
CA ALA A 52 19.70 14.67 -6.20
C ALA A 52 19.14 14.47 -4.78
N VAL A 53 17.83 14.23 -4.62
CA VAL A 53 17.15 13.99 -3.33
C VAL A 53 17.30 15.16 -2.33
N ASP A 54 17.57 16.36 -2.83
CA ASP A 54 17.80 17.59 -2.07
C ASP A 54 16.63 18.59 -2.18
N GLN A 55 15.75 18.40 -3.15
CA GLN A 55 14.61 19.28 -3.39
C GLN A 55 13.51 19.09 -2.31
N PRO A 56 12.56 20.02 -2.22
CA PRO A 56 11.34 19.78 -1.45
C PRO A 56 10.60 18.54 -1.96
N VAL A 57 9.88 17.86 -1.07
CA VAL A 57 9.05 16.71 -1.47
C VAL A 57 7.87 17.21 -2.31
N GLU A 58 7.77 16.68 -3.52
CA GLU A 58 6.65 16.88 -4.44
C GLU A 58 5.78 15.62 -4.51
N ILE A 59 4.47 15.80 -4.67
CA ILE A 59 3.52 14.72 -4.92
C ILE A 59 3.28 14.64 -6.43
N ILE A 60 3.82 13.61 -7.09
CA ILE A 60 3.74 13.41 -8.55
C ILE A 60 2.73 12.30 -8.91
N PRO A 61 2.28 12.20 -10.18
CA PRO A 61 1.35 11.17 -10.61
C PRO A 61 1.85 9.73 -10.41
N MET A 62 0.93 8.80 -10.16
CA MET A 62 1.13 7.35 -10.07
C MET A 62 0.84 6.70 -11.44
N GLU A 63 1.88 6.44 -12.23
CA GLU A 63 1.74 5.92 -13.59
C GLU A 63 0.97 4.59 -13.70
N TRP A 64 0.96 3.78 -12.65
CA TRP A 64 0.25 2.50 -12.60
C TRP A 64 -1.25 2.60 -12.27
N HIS A 65 -1.75 3.78 -11.91
CA HIS A 65 -3.14 3.96 -11.48
C HIS A 65 -4.03 4.42 -12.63
N HIS A 66 -5.27 3.94 -12.70
CA HIS A 66 -6.23 4.29 -13.77
C HIS A 66 -6.60 5.78 -13.86
N SER A 67 -6.36 6.51 -12.79
CA SER A 67 -6.34 7.98 -12.79
C SER A 67 -5.05 8.43 -12.10
N PRO A 68 -3.96 8.67 -12.84
CA PRO A 68 -2.63 8.82 -12.26
C PRO A 68 -2.51 9.91 -11.17
N GLY A 69 -3.43 10.87 -11.13
CA GLY A 69 -3.48 11.88 -10.08
C GLY A 69 -2.45 13.00 -10.27
N PRO A 70 -2.04 13.70 -9.18
CA PRO A 70 -2.40 13.42 -7.78
C PRO A 70 -3.91 13.54 -7.51
N LEU A 71 -4.42 12.78 -6.54
CA LEU A 71 -5.85 12.71 -6.21
C LEU A 71 -6.13 13.31 -4.83
N ASP A 72 -7.29 13.94 -4.66
CA ASP A 72 -7.57 14.70 -3.44
C ASP A 72 -8.18 13.85 -2.32
N THR A 73 -8.78 12.71 -2.68
CA THR A 73 -9.53 11.86 -1.73
C THR A 73 -9.25 10.38 -1.98
N SER A 74 -9.34 9.59 -0.92
CA SER A 74 -9.27 8.12 -1.03
C SER A 74 -10.44 7.55 -1.84
N LEU A 75 -11.59 8.24 -1.83
CA LEU A 75 -12.72 7.90 -2.69
C LEU A 75 -12.38 8.04 -4.18
N GLN A 76 -11.77 9.16 -4.60
CA GLN A 76 -11.31 9.32 -5.99
C GLN A 76 -10.33 8.22 -6.39
N TYR A 77 -9.36 7.90 -5.51
CA TYR A 77 -8.41 6.83 -5.73
C TYR A 77 -9.10 5.48 -5.94
N LEU A 78 -9.86 5.02 -4.96
CA LEU A 78 -10.51 3.70 -5.00
C LEU A 78 -11.54 3.60 -6.13
N TYR A 79 -12.32 4.66 -6.37
CA TYR A 79 -13.32 4.70 -7.43
C TYR A 79 -12.67 4.60 -8.80
N ASN A 80 -11.67 5.45 -9.09
CA ASN A 80 -11.05 5.47 -10.40
C ASN A 80 -10.31 4.16 -10.71
N GLN A 81 -9.59 3.60 -9.72
CA GLN A 81 -8.97 2.29 -9.88
C GLN A 81 -10.00 1.21 -10.20
N ARG A 82 -11.07 1.13 -9.39
CA ARG A 82 -12.08 0.07 -9.56
C ARG A 82 -12.83 0.17 -10.88
N GLN A 83 -13.12 1.39 -11.35
CA GLN A 83 -13.76 1.57 -12.66
C GLN A 83 -12.85 1.12 -13.80
N GLY A 84 -11.55 1.42 -13.72
CA GLY A 84 -10.58 0.97 -14.70
C GLY A 84 -10.42 -0.56 -14.71
N ASP A 85 -10.18 -1.17 -13.55
CA ASP A 85 -10.08 -2.63 -13.40
C ASP A 85 -11.34 -3.32 -13.95
N ASN A 86 -12.53 -2.80 -13.64
CA ASN A 86 -13.77 -3.36 -14.16
C ASN A 86 -13.85 -3.24 -15.68
N ARG A 87 -13.47 -2.12 -16.30
CA ARG A 87 -13.47 -2.00 -17.78
C ARG A 87 -12.56 -3.05 -18.42
N GLU A 88 -11.39 -3.29 -17.84
CA GLU A 88 -10.46 -4.32 -18.31
C GLU A 88 -11.06 -5.73 -18.18
N ILE A 89 -11.63 -6.06 -17.02
CA ILE A 89 -12.30 -7.36 -16.81
C ILE A 89 -13.46 -7.53 -17.78
N PHE A 90 -14.29 -6.50 -17.97
CA PHE A 90 -15.39 -6.54 -18.94
C PHE A 90 -14.89 -6.78 -20.37
N ALA A 91 -13.76 -6.18 -20.76
CA ALA A 91 -13.17 -6.39 -22.08
C ALA A 91 -12.61 -7.82 -22.25
N LEU A 92 -11.98 -8.38 -21.22
CA LEU A 92 -11.35 -9.69 -21.25
C LEU A 92 -12.33 -10.86 -21.05
N HIS A 93 -13.42 -10.63 -20.33
CA HIS A 93 -14.33 -11.68 -19.83
C HIS A 93 -15.81 -11.33 -20.06
N SER A 94 -16.12 -10.65 -21.17
CA SER A 94 -17.47 -10.18 -21.51
C SER A 94 -18.56 -11.25 -21.51
N ASN A 95 -18.19 -12.52 -21.71
CA ASN A 95 -19.12 -13.66 -21.76
C ASN A 95 -19.07 -14.56 -20.51
N ASN A 96 -18.33 -14.18 -19.47
CA ASN A 96 -18.21 -14.95 -18.24
C ASN A 96 -19.10 -14.36 -17.13
N ALA A 97 -20.23 -15.01 -16.86
CA ALA A 97 -21.20 -14.55 -15.86
C ALA A 97 -20.61 -14.39 -14.45
N ASP A 98 -19.64 -15.21 -14.05
CA ASP A 98 -19.02 -15.12 -12.73
C ASP A 98 -18.12 -13.88 -12.64
N SER A 99 -17.33 -13.61 -13.69
CA SER A 99 -16.50 -12.40 -13.77
C SER A 99 -17.36 -11.13 -13.76
N LEU A 100 -18.47 -11.15 -14.49
CA LEU A 100 -19.42 -10.02 -14.53
C LEU A 100 -20.07 -9.79 -13.16
N THR A 101 -20.50 -10.87 -12.50
CA THR A 101 -21.05 -10.82 -11.14
C THR A 101 -20.01 -10.27 -10.16
N ALA A 102 -18.76 -10.72 -10.22
CA ALA A 102 -17.67 -10.23 -9.38
C ALA A 102 -17.43 -8.73 -9.58
N CYS A 103 -17.39 -8.25 -10.83
CA CYS A 103 -17.29 -6.81 -11.13
C CYS A 103 -18.44 -6.00 -10.53
N TRP A 104 -19.67 -6.51 -10.62
CA TRP A 104 -20.85 -5.88 -10.04
C TRP A 104 -20.77 -5.82 -8.51
N VAL A 105 -20.40 -6.92 -7.85
CA VAL A 105 -20.19 -6.97 -6.39
C VAL A 105 -19.12 -5.97 -5.97
N LEU A 106 -17.95 -5.97 -6.61
CA LEU A 106 -16.84 -5.08 -6.26
C LEU A 106 -17.19 -3.60 -6.47
N LYS A 107 -17.93 -3.28 -7.55
CA LYS A 107 -18.42 -1.92 -7.79
C LYS A 107 -19.40 -1.46 -6.70
N THR A 108 -20.26 -2.37 -6.25
CA THR A 108 -21.28 -2.09 -5.22
C THR A 108 -20.62 -1.92 -3.85
N ALA A 109 -19.68 -2.80 -3.50
CA ALA A 109 -18.96 -2.77 -2.23
C ALA A 109 -18.18 -1.46 -2.00
N LEU A 110 -17.74 -0.78 -3.07
CA LEU A 110 -17.02 0.48 -2.97
C LEU A 110 -17.80 1.56 -2.21
N ALA A 111 -19.12 1.65 -2.43
CA ALA A 111 -19.98 2.60 -1.72
C ALA A 111 -20.02 2.34 -0.20
N HIS A 112 -19.72 1.10 0.21
CA HIS A 112 -19.69 0.67 1.61
C HIS A 112 -18.29 0.65 2.23
N THR A 113 -17.23 0.88 1.43
CA THR A 113 -15.83 0.79 1.89
C THR A 113 -15.29 2.14 2.39
N VAL A 114 -16.02 3.23 2.17
CA VAL A 114 -15.57 4.57 2.54
C VAL A 114 -15.68 4.76 4.05
N ILE A 115 -14.53 4.83 4.72
CA ILE A 115 -14.43 5.32 6.10
C ILE A 115 -14.44 6.84 6.01
N GLU A 116 -15.51 7.47 6.49
CA GLU A 116 -15.73 8.92 6.36
C GLU A 116 -14.53 9.75 6.86
N ASP A 117 -13.99 9.39 8.02
CA ASP A 117 -12.83 10.04 8.65
C ASP A 117 -11.52 9.92 7.85
N ARG A 118 -11.48 9.02 6.85
CA ARG A 118 -10.32 8.77 5.98
C ARG A 118 -10.64 9.02 4.51
N ALA A 119 -11.86 9.47 4.22
CA ALA A 119 -12.30 9.81 2.88
C ALA A 119 -11.58 11.06 2.38
N ARG A 120 -11.35 12.00 3.29
CA ARG A 120 -10.72 13.30 3.06
C ARG A 120 -9.43 13.38 3.88
N GLY A 121 -8.44 14.10 3.35
CA GLY A 121 -7.13 14.21 3.99
C GLY A 121 -7.15 14.85 5.39
N PRO A 122 -6.00 14.86 6.07
CA PRO A 122 -4.68 14.55 5.52
C PRO A 122 -4.44 13.02 5.43
N ILE A 123 -3.80 12.60 4.35
CA ILE A 123 -3.71 11.19 3.94
C ILE A 123 -2.36 10.63 4.41
N PRO A 124 -2.33 9.57 5.24
CA PRO A 124 -1.09 9.02 5.76
C PRO A 124 -0.25 8.39 4.64
N LEU A 125 1.08 8.41 4.82
CA LEU A 125 1.99 7.63 4.00
C LEU A 125 1.67 6.15 4.17
N CYS A 126 1.63 5.43 3.05
CA CYS A 126 1.38 4.01 3.05
C CYS A 126 2.46 3.30 2.24
N HIS A 127 2.97 2.21 2.77
CA HIS A 127 3.73 1.25 1.99
C HIS A 127 2.73 0.30 1.31
N LEU A 128 2.59 0.43 -0.02
CA LEU A 128 1.53 -0.22 -0.79
C LEU A 128 1.55 -1.76 -0.72
N ASP A 129 2.70 -2.34 -0.36
CA ASP A 129 2.88 -3.77 -0.24
C ASP A 129 3.69 -4.13 1.01
N LEU A 130 3.24 -3.71 2.20
CA LEU A 130 3.94 -3.99 3.47
C LEU A 130 3.72 -5.43 3.94
N HIS A 131 4.11 -6.39 3.11
CA HIS A 131 4.04 -7.81 3.39
C HIS A 131 5.40 -8.34 3.88
N PHE A 132 5.42 -9.54 4.47
CA PHE A 132 6.62 -10.14 5.07
C PHE A 132 7.81 -10.30 4.11
N GLY A 133 7.57 -10.41 2.80
CA GLY A 133 8.63 -10.51 1.78
C GLY A 133 9.30 -9.18 1.46
N ASN A 134 8.74 -8.07 1.95
CA ASN A 134 9.32 -6.73 1.89
C ASN A 134 9.89 -6.28 3.25
N LEU A 135 10.07 -7.21 4.18
CA LEU A 135 10.70 -6.97 5.48
C LEU A 135 12.04 -7.71 5.54
N LEU A 136 13.05 -7.06 6.12
CA LEU A 136 14.38 -7.63 6.37
C LEU A 136 14.61 -7.79 7.87
N PHE A 137 15.16 -8.94 8.27
CA PHE A 137 15.49 -9.24 9.65
C PHE A 137 16.96 -9.63 9.81
N ASP A 138 17.55 -9.33 10.97
CA ASP A 138 18.84 -9.89 11.37
C ASP A 138 18.69 -11.30 11.99
N ASP A 139 19.81 -11.87 12.45
CA ASP A 139 19.86 -13.19 13.07
C ASP A 139 19.09 -13.26 14.40
N ASP A 140 18.93 -12.11 15.08
CA ASP A 140 18.17 -11.97 16.31
C ASP A 140 16.68 -11.66 16.05
N TYR A 141 16.23 -11.66 14.80
CA TYR A 141 14.87 -11.29 14.40
C TYR A 141 14.49 -9.84 14.79
N ASN A 142 15.44 -8.91 14.76
CA ASN A 142 15.12 -7.49 14.71
C ASN A 142 14.78 -7.10 13.28
N LEU A 143 13.71 -6.31 13.09
CA LEU A 143 13.40 -5.68 11.81
C LEU A 143 14.51 -4.67 11.46
N THR A 144 15.28 -4.94 10.41
CA THR A 144 16.41 -4.11 9.96
C THR A 144 16.08 -3.26 8.74
N GLY A 145 15.02 -3.60 8.01
CA GLY A 145 14.64 -2.85 6.81
C GLY A 145 13.23 -3.16 6.31
N VAL A 146 12.69 -2.20 5.57
CA VAL A 146 11.48 -2.30 4.75
C VAL A 146 11.88 -1.89 3.34
N ILE A 147 11.54 -2.69 2.33
CA ILE A 147 11.99 -2.52 0.94
C ILE A 147 10.85 -2.41 -0.06
#